data_AF-A0A0C1UI29-F1
#
_entry.id   AF-A0A0C1UI29-F1
#
_cell.length_a   1.000
_cell.length_b   1.000
_cell.length_c   1.000
_cell.angle_alpha   90.00
_cell.angle_beta   90.00
_cell.angle_gamma   90.00
#
_symmetry.space_group_name_H-M   'P 1'
#
loop_
_entity.id
_entity.type
_entity.pdbx_description
1 polymer ?
#
loop_
_entity_poly.entity_id
_entity_poly.type
_entity_poly.pdbx_seq_one_letter_code
_entity_poly.pdbx_strand_id
1 'polypeptide(L)' 'MAKIEITEGDDLERLRLWKMAPPFDAAVNSFRIAAHDESTLPTRVREVARMRIAVINQCPI' A
#
# COMPACT_ATOMS: atom_id res chain seq x y z
N MET A 1 5.38 21.91 8.86
CA MET A 1 5.62 20.45 8.75
C MET A 1 6.97 20.27 8.08
N ALA A 2 7.81 19.36 8.58
CA ALA A 2 9.09 19.05 7.94
C ALA A 2 8.83 18.46 6.54
N LYS A 3 9.48 19.01 5.51
CA LYS A 3 9.45 18.46 4.17
C LYS A 3 10.45 17.31 4.13
N ILE A 4 9.98 16.09 3.88
CA ILE A 4 10.86 14.94 3.64
C ILE A 4 11.17 14.96 2.15
N GLU A 5 12.45 15.01 1.79
CA GLU A 5 12.87 14.86 0.41
C GLU A 5 12.76 13.39 0.01
N ILE A 6 11.88 13.09 -0.94
CA ILE A 6 11.68 11.74 -1.48
C ILE A 6 12.50 11.64 -2.75
N THR A 7 13.30 10.58 -2.88
CA THR A 7 14.11 10.31 -4.08
C THR A 7 13.24 10.25 -5.33
N GLU A 8 13.73 10.80 -6.45
CA GLU A 8 13.04 10.72 -7.74
C GLU A 8 12.92 9.27 -8.24
N GLY A 9 11.89 9.02 -9.05
CA GLY A 9 11.63 7.72 -9.67
C GLY A 9 10.21 7.63 -10.21
N ASP A 10 9.97 6.60 -11.03
CA ASP A 10 8.71 6.43 -11.78
C ASP A 10 7.55 5.86 -10.93
N ASP A 11 7.86 5.37 -9.74
CA ASP A 11 6.85 4.82 -8.83
C ASP A 11 5.99 5.92 -8.18
N LEU A 12 4.81 5.49 -7.71
CA LEU A 12 3.97 6.29 -6.82
C LEU A 12 4.81 6.82 -5.63
N GLU A 13 4.61 8.09 -5.29
CA GLU A 13 5.37 8.77 -4.22
C GLU A 13 5.39 7.98 -2.90
N ARG A 14 4.27 7.34 -2.54
CA ARG A 14 4.17 6.48 -1.36
C ARG A 14 5.14 5.29 -1.40
N LEU A 15 5.29 4.64 -2.55
CA LEU A 15 6.21 3.52 -2.72
C LEU A 15 7.66 4.00 -2.62
N ARG A 16 7.97 5.17 -3.20
CA ARG A 16 9.31 5.78 -3.07
C ARG A 16 9.64 6.13 -1.62
N LEU A 17 8.66 6.66 -0.88
CA LEU A 17 8.80 6.91 0.56
C LEU A 17 9.10 5.62 1.35
N TRP A 18 8.42 4.52 1.05
CA TRP A 18 8.67 3.24 1.74
C TRP A 18 10.04 2.67 1.43
N LYS A 19 10.51 2.80 0.17
CA LYS A 19 11.85 2.38 -0.25
C LYS A 19 12.98 3.13 0.47
N MET A 20 12.73 4.33 1.00
CA MET A 20 13.69 5.03 1.87
C MET A 20 13.96 4.29 3.19
N ALA A 21 13.09 3.34 3.58
CA ALA A 21 13.26 2.45 4.73
C ALA A 21 13.16 0.98 4.28
N PRO A 22 14.26 0.37 3.79
CA PRO A 22 14.21 -0.96 3.16
C PRO A 22 13.56 -2.09 3.97
N PRO A 23 13.76 -2.20 5.31
CA PRO A 23 13.06 -3.21 6.10
C PRO A 23 11.53 -3.01 6.11
N PHE A 24 11.09 -1.75 6.06
CA PHE A 24 9.67 -1.41 6.01
C PHE A 24 9.08 -1.74 4.64
N ASP A 25 9.79 -1.40 3.55
CA ASP A 25 9.40 -1.75 2.18
C ASP A 25 9.18 -3.26 2.02
N ALA A 26 10.13 -4.07 2.51
CA ALA A 26 10.03 -5.53 2.50
C ALA A 26 8.79 -6.03 3.26
N ALA A 27 8.55 -5.51 4.47
CA ALA A 27 7.40 -5.89 5.29
C ALA A 27 6.07 -5.54 4.63
N VAL A 28 5.96 -4.35 4.02
CA VAL A 28 4.75 -3.92 3.33
C VAL A 28 4.49 -4.76 2.08
N ASN A 29 5.54 -5.13 1.32
CA ASN A 29 5.37 -6.03 0.19
C ASN A 29 4.92 -7.43 0.62
N SER A 30 5.47 -7.98 1.71
CA SER A 30 4.99 -9.25 2.27
C SER A 30 3.53 -9.18 2.71
N PHE A 31 3.12 -8.07 3.35
CA PHE A 31 1.72 -7.83 3.70
C PHE A 31 0.83 -7.78 2.45
N ARG A 32 1.25 -7.08 1.40
CA ARG A 32 0.52 -7.01 0.12
C ARG A 32 0.29 -8.40 -0.47
N ILE A 33 1.33 -9.24 -0.50
CA ILE A 33 1.23 -10.62 -1.03
C ILE A 33 0.22 -11.42 -0.21
N ALA A 34 0.34 -11.42 1.11
CA ALA A 34 -0.56 -12.17 1.98
C ALA A 34 -2.03 -11.68 1.87
N ALA A 35 -2.24 -10.36 1.78
CA ALA A 35 -3.57 -9.77 1.73
C ALA A 35 -4.25 -9.89 0.35
N HIS A 36 -3.47 -9.89 -0.75
CA HIS A 36 -3.98 -9.87 -2.11
C HIS A 36 -3.78 -11.18 -2.88
N ASP A 37 -2.54 -11.64 -2.95
CA ASP A 37 -2.14 -12.71 -3.86
C ASP A 37 -2.46 -14.09 -3.23
N GLU A 38 -2.28 -14.23 -1.92
CA GLU A 38 -2.55 -15.45 -1.14
C GLU A 38 -3.89 -15.40 -0.39
N SER A 39 -4.73 -14.41 -0.71
CA SER A 39 -6.02 -14.24 -0.03
C SER A 39 -6.95 -15.43 -0.26
N THR A 40 -7.62 -15.89 0.80
CA THR A 40 -8.69 -16.89 0.70
C THR A 40 -10.01 -16.30 0.20
N LEU A 41 -10.11 -14.96 0.13
CA LEU A 41 -11.30 -14.28 -0.35
C LEU A 41 -11.29 -14.21 -1.89
N PRO A 42 -12.45 -14.40 -2.54
CA PRO A 42 -12.59 -14.14 -3.97
C PRO A 42 -12.22 -12.69 -4.30
N THR A 43 -11.60 -12.47 -5.47
CA THR A 43 -11.12 -11.15 -5.91
C THR A 43 -12.14 -10.03 -5.73
N ARG A 44 -13.40 -10.25 -6.10
CA ARG A 44 -14.45 -9.21 -5.96
C ARG A 44 -14.75 -8.88 -4.49
N VAL A 45 -14.75 -9.88 -3.62
CA VAL A 45 -15.00 -9.68 -2.17
C VAL A 45 -13.83 -8.92 -1.54
N ARG A 46 -12.60 -9.29 -1.88
CA ARG A 46 -11.40 -8.61 -1.41
C ARG A 46 -11.37 -7.14 -1.85
N GLU A 47 -11.65 -6.85 -3.11
CA GLU A 47 -11.65 -5.47 -3.60
C GLU A 47 -12.73 -4.62 -2.94
N VAL A 48 -13.94 -5.17 -2.74
CA VAL A 48 -15.01 -4.47 -1.99
C VAL A 48 -14.57 -4.19 -0.55
N ALA A 49 -13.92 -5.16 0.12
CA ALA A 49 -13.39 -4.96 1.47
C ALA A 49 -12.32 -3.85 1.51
N ARG A 50 -11.36 -3.87 0.57
CA ARG A 50 -10.33 -2.82 0.43
C ARG A 50 -10.95 -1.45 0.21
N MET A 51 -11.90 -1.35 -0.71
CA MET A 51 -12.63 -0.11 -1.00
C MET A 51 -13.38 0.39 0.24
N ARG A 52 -14.04 -0.50 0.99
CA ARG A 52 -14.75 -0.10 2.23
C ARG A 52 -13.79 0.46 3.28
N ILE A 53 -12.63 -0.17 3.47
CA ILE A 53 -11.56 0.33 4.36
C ILE A 53 -11.09 1.71 3.89
N ALA A 54 -10.89 1.90 2.58
CA ALA A 54 -10.50 3.19 2.03
C ALA A 54 -11.54 4.29 2.32
N VAL A 55 -12.84 4.03 2.10
CA VAL A 55 -13.91 4.98 2.45
C VAL A 55 -13.90 5.33 3.93
N ILE A 56 -13.77 4.34 4.82
CA ILE A 56 -13.74 4.56 6.29
C ILE A 56 -12.58 5.48 6.69
N ASN A 57 -11.44 5.35 6.01
CA ASN A 57 -10.24 6.16 6.24
C ASN A 57 -10.19 7.44 5.36
N GLN A 58 -11.28 7.77 4.66
CA GLN A 58 -11.37 8.92 3.77
C GLN A 58 -10.27 8.95 2.68
N CYS A 59 -9.80 7.77 2.27
CA CYS A 59 -8.88 7.62 1.16
C CYS A 59 -9.65 7.68 -0.17
N PRO A 60 -9.15 8.42 -1.18
CA PRO A 60 -9.70 8.32 -2.53
C PRO A 60 -9.51 6.89 -3.08
N ILE A 61 -10.52 6.39 -3.80
CA ILE A 61 -10.55 5.06 -4.41
C ILE A 61 -10.38 5.18 -5.92
#